data_AF-A0A9E2VPY7-F1
#
_entry.id   AF-A0A9E2VPY7-F1
#
_cell.length_a   1.000
_cell.length_b   1.000
_cell.length_c   1.000
_cell.angle_alpha   90.00
_cell.angle_beta   90.00
_cell.angle_gamma   90.00
#
_symmetry.space_group_name_H-M   'P 1'
#
loop_
_entity.id
_entity.type
_entity.pdbx_description
1 polymer ?
#
loop_
_entity_poly.entity_id
_entity_poly.type
_entity_poly.pdbx_seq_one_letter_code
_entity_poly.pdbx_strand_id
1 'polypeptide(L)'
;MSAPIHLPSGQTQFNITGGTRPGGGLNLFHSFGDFNVPNNNIANFFNNSGLATSNILGRVTGGNISNIFGTIQTTGFGNANLFLMNPAGFLFGPTATVNVGGMVTFTSANYLRLANSVRFNAIPNASADALLSAAPVAAFGFLGSNPGAITVQGSHLSVAEGTGISLVGGNITVQGGTLTAPSGQINLVSVGKPSHPNVGGEVVIAGSGQGAGFTPAGFATLGAITLSQGSTLDTSGIAGRGHAAGAVLIRGGQLVMDDSSIRAVPAGNAGISQINGNIEVTAKQVALSNGSTVTTSTPTGPNHFTGSPGNITFNVNTFSATNSTISASVFDSSAPSGAVTIQGLQGSGTSAHSVSLTNTSVSTSDGGLPSFPGALNTDGGPILIRADNIALNQSSLNALSFESTGGAITLLGRNLIDSHNSFLSSTSFFGSGGSIDFRAGNGIELTGTNIRANSSTGINGGNIAMSAPSISLSGSTLDATSGGSGHGGTISLTGTKAVSLTNGTHLTADNTLNPPFPIPPSLTPNGGTIQINGGRLFTSQQSTIS
;
A
#
# COMPACT_ATOMS: atom_id res chain seq x y z
N MET A 1 -1.60 17.99 -37.25
CA MET A 1 -1.92 18.91 -36.14
C MET A 1 -2.49 20.18 -36.74
N SER A 2 -3.42 20.84 -36.06
CA SER A 2 -3.87 22.17 -36.47
C SER A 2 -2.87 23.25 -35.99
N ALA A 3 -2.99 24.46 -36.53
CA ALA A 3 -2.12 25.58 -36.15
C ALA A 3 -2.22 25.86 -34.63
N PRO A 4 -1.13 26.33 -34.00
CA PRO A 4 -1.16 26.71 -32.59
C PRO A 4 -2.20 27.79 -32.31
N ILE A 5 -2.92 27.64 -31.20
CA ILE A 5 -3.92 28.59 -30.72
C ILE A 5 -3.33 29.30 -29.50
N HIS A 6 -3.17 30.62 -29.58
CA HIS A 6 -2.76 31.42 -28.43
C HIS A 6 -3.97 31.70 -27.55
N LEU A 7 -3.91 31.27 -26.30
CA LEU A 7 -4.96 31.48 -25.31
C LEU A 7 -4.73 32.82 -24.58
N PRO A 8 -5.81 33.49 -24.13
CA PRO A 8 -5.70 34.72 -23.33
C PRO A 8 -4.87 34.56 -22.05
N SER A 9 -4.71 33.33 -21.57
CA SER A 9 -3.86 32.97 -20.43
C SER A 9 -2.36 32.98 -20.71
N GLY A 10 -1.94 33.34 -21.95
CA GLY A 10 -0.54 33.30 -22.38
C GLY A 10 -0.04 31.91 -22.77
N GLN A 11 -0.92 30.91 -22.76
CA GLN A 11 -0.60 29.53 -23.17
C GLN A 11 -0.76 29.33 -24.68
N THR A 12 0.01 28.40 -25.25
CA THR A 12 -0.11 27.99 -26.65
C THR A 12 -0.66 26.57 -26.75
N GLN A 13 -1.84 26.42 -27.34
CA GLN A 13 -2.53 25.14 -27.47
C GLN A 13 -2.35 24.54 -28.86
N PHE A 14 -1.94 23.27 -28.89
CA PHE A 14 -1.83 22.45 -30.09
C PHE A 14 -2.95 21.42 -30.08
N ASN A 15 -3.92 21.59 -30.98
CA ASN A 15 -5.01 20.63 -31.13
C ASN A 15 -4.57 19.45 -32.00
N ILE A 16 -4.51 18.28 -31.36
CA ILE A 16 -4.26 16.98 -31.94
C ILE A 16 -5.61 16.40 -32.37
N THR A 17 -5.83 16.40 -33.68
CA THR A 17 -7.05 15.89 -34.34
C THR A 17 -6.69 14.82 -35.37
N GLY A 18 -7.69 14.19 -35.97
CA GLY A 18 -7.50 13.08 -36.91
C GLY A 18 -7.17 11.78 -36.17
N GLY A 19 -6.21 11.02 -36.68
CA GLY A 19 -5.89 9.68 -36.16
C GLY A 19 -6.60 8.57 -36.93
N THR A 20 -6.19 7.33 -36.68
CA THR A 20 -6.74 6.15 -37.33
C THR A 20 -7.76 5.48 -36.42
N ARG A 21 -8.92 5.14 -36.98
CA ARG A 21 -10.03 4.53 -36.25
C ARG A 21 -10.51 3.25 -36.96
N PRO A 22 -9.89 2.10 -36.69
CA PRO A 22 -10.21 0.85 -37.39
C PRO A 22 -11.70 0.50 -37.27
N GLY A 23 -12.36 0.33 -38.42
CA GLY A 23 -13.80 0.03 -38.49
C GLY A 23 -14.72 1.06 -37.84
N GLY A 24 -14.26 2.30 -37.59
CA GLY A 24 -15.02 3.30 -36.84
C GLY A 24 -15.16 3.01 -35.35
N GLY A 25 -14.49 1.98 -34.82
CA GLY A 25 -14.64 1.51 -33.44
C GLY A 25 -13.97 2.39 -32.38
N LEU A 26 -14.09 2.01 -31.12
CA LEU A 26 -13.87 2.86 -29.94
C LEU A 26 -12.40 3.21 -29.62
N ASN A 27 -11.43 2.73 -30.40
CA ASN A 27 -10.01 3.06 -30.26
C ASN A 27 -9.57 4.07 -31.33
N LEU A 28 -8.93 5.15 -30.90
CA LEU A 28 -8.34 6.17 -31.76
C LEU A 28 -6.81 6.15 -31.67
N PHE A 29 -6.13 5.87 -32.78
CA PHE A 29 -4.68 5.72 -32.81
C PHE A 29 -3.97 6.94 -33.40
N HIS A 30 -2.91 7.39 -32.74
CA HIS A 30 -2.04 8.49 -33.16
C HIS A 30 -0.57 8.05 -33.18
N SER A 31 0.20 8.60 -34.13
CA SER A 31 1.64 8.38 -34.22
C SER A 31 2.34 9.74 -34.30
N PHE A 32 3.35 9.94 -33.46
CA PHE A 32 4.13 11.16 -33.38
C PHE A 32 5.60 10.83 -33.69
N GLY A 33 6.27 11.70 -34.44
CA GLY A 33 7.74 11.64 -34.55
C GLY A 33 8.34 11.93 -33.18
N ASP A 34 8.12 13.15 -32.68
CA ASP A 34 8.43 13.56 -31.31
C ASP A 34 7.17 14.02 -30.59
N PHE A 35 7.14 13.85 -29.28
CA PHE A 35 6.08 14.35 -28.41
C PHE A 35 6.69 15.02 -27.18
N ASN A 36 6.86 16.34 -27.27
CA ASN A 36 7.30 17.20 -26.19
C ASN A 36 6.22 18.25 -25.94
N VAL A 37 6.05 18.66 -24.68
CA VAL A 37 5.10 19.71 -24.30
C VAL A 37 5.86 20.71 -23.44
N PRO A 38 6.48 21.75 -24.04
CA PRO A 38 7.18 22.79 -23.29
C PRO A 38 6.29 23.51 -22.28
N ASN A 39 6.90 24.27 -21.36
CA ASN A 39 6.16 25.12 -20.45
C ASN A 39 5.23 26.09 -21.21
N ASN A 40 4.08 26.41 -20.64
CA ASN A 40 3.01 27.20 -21.27
C ASN A 40 2.41 26.61 -22.56
N ASN A 41 2.74 25.37 -22.92
CA ASN A 41 2.11 24.70 -24.05
C ASN A 41 1.07 23.67 -23.59
N ILE A 42 0.03 23.49 -24.41
CA ILE A 42 -1.03 22.51 -24.19
C ILE A 42 -1.06 21.55 -25.38
N ALA A 43 -0.85 20.26 -25.15
CA ALA A 43 -1.16 19.20 -26.10
C ALA A 43 -2.61 18.74 -25.88
N ASN A 44 -3.53 19.20 -26.73
CA ASN A 44 -4.95 18.91 -26.60
C ASN A 44 -5.40 17.87 -27.62
N PHE A 45 -5.65 16.63 -27.16
CA PHE A 45 -6.39 15.65 -27.95
C PHE A 45 -7.84 16.11 -28.07
N PHE A 46 -8.24 16.52 -29.27
CA PHE A 46 -9.53 17.17 -29.51
C PHE A 46 -10.44 16.30 -30.36
N ASN A 47 -11.62 15.95 -29.83
CA ASN A 47 -12.63 15.21 -30.56
C ASN A 47 -13.43 16.11 -31.51
N ASN A 48 -12.83 16.44 -32.65
CA ASN A 48 -13.52 17.18 -33.71
C ASN A 48 -14.50 16.32 -34.52
N SER A 49 -14.47 14.99 -34.35
CA SER A 49 -15.32 14.04 -35.09
C SER A 49 -16.70 13.83 -34.45
N GLY A 50 -16.83 14.09 -33.15
CA GLY A 50 -18.03 13.77 -32.37
C GLY A 50 -18.24 12.26 -32.13
N LEU A 51 -17.34 11.39 -32.60
CA LEU A 51 -17.49 9.94 -32.45
C LEU A 51 -17.14 9.50 -31.02
N ALA A 52 -17.93 8.55 -30.49
CA ALA A 52 -17.71 7.96 -29.18
C ALA A 52 -16.37 7.22 -29.14
N THR A 53 -15.51 7.53 -28.16
CA THR A 53 -14.16 6.97 -28.00
C THR A 53 -13.99 6.42 -26.59
N SER A 54 -13.45 5.21 -26.47
CA SER A 54 -13.08 4.63 -25.18
C SER A 54 -11.60 4.76 -24.91
N ASN A 55 -10.74 4.64 -25.92
CA ASN A 55 -9.30 4.76 -25.76
C ASN A 55 -8.68 5.63 -26.86
N ILE A 56 -7.82 6.56 -26.45
CA ILE A 56 -6.92 7.33 -27.31
C ILE A 56 -5.53 6.73 -27.11
N LEU A 57 -4.92 6.20 -28.16
CA LEU A 57 -3.63 5.51 -28.11
C LEU A 57 -2.61 6.27 -28.96
N GLY A 58 -1.61 6.86 -28.33
CA GLY A 58 -0.51 7.55 -29.00
C GLY A 58 0.79 6.78 -28.88
N ARG A 59 1.57 6.71 -29.97
CA ARG A 59 2.96 6.24 -29.98
C ARG A 59 3.92 7.34 -30.39
N VAL A 60 5.12 7.37 -29.80
CA VAL A 60 6.24 8.20 -30.21
C VAL A 60 7.29 7.33 -30.90
N THR A 61 7.71 7.72 -32.11
CA THR A 61 8.53 6.89 -33.00
C THR A 61 9.96 7.42 -33.20
N GLY A 62 10.25 8.65 -32.80
CA GLY A 62 11.51 9.37 -33.08
C GLY A 62 12.70 8.95 -32.21
N GLY A 63 12.49 8.10 -31.19
CA GLY A 63 13.56 7.59 -30.33
C GLY A 63 14.04 8.56 -29.25
N ASN A 64 13.44 9.76 -29.15
CA ASN A 64 13.75 10.75 -28.14
C ASN A 64 12.83 10.65 -26.92
N ILE A 65 13.35 11.02 -25.74
CA ILE A 65 12.57 11.15 -24.51
C ILE A 65 11.47 12.21 -24.71
N SER A 66 10.28 11.94 -24.18
CA SER A 66 9.19 12.92 -24.11
C SER A 66 9.36 13.85 -22.91
N ASN A 67 9.73 15.11 -23.17
CA ASN A 67 9.86 16.17 -22.17
C ASN A 67 8.54 16.93 -22.02
N ILE A 68 7.90 16.78 -20.86
CA ILE A 68 6.58 17.33 -20.54
C ILE A 68 6.76 18.36 -19.42
N PHE A 69 6.65 19.64 -19.76
CA PHE A 69 6.64 20.78 -18.85
C PHE A 69 5.32 21.56 -18.93
N GLY A 70 4.47 21.29 -19.92
CA GLY A 70 3.15 21.89 -20.05
C GLY A 70 2.03 20.89 -19.78
N THR A 71 0.87 21.13 -20.40
CA THR A 71 -0.37 20.40 -20.13
C THR A 71 -0.65 19.35 -21.21
N ILE A 72 -0.95 18.12 -20.81
CA ILE A 72 -1.57 17.11 -21.69
C ILE A 72 -3.06 17.03 -21.34
N GLN A 73 -3.94 17.22 -22.33
CA GLN A 73 -5.38 17.19 -22.08
C GLN A 73 -6.19 16.50 -23.16
N THR A 74 -7.42 16.10 -22.82
CA THR A 74 -8.43 15.60 -23.76
C THR A 74 -9.67 16.47 -23.73
N THR A 75 -10.19 16.88 -24.89
CA THR A 75 -11.42 17.69 -25.00
C THR A 75 -12.43 17.02 -25.91
N GLY A 76 -13.69 16.93 -25.47
CA GLY A 76 -14.79 16.37 -26.26
C GLY A 76 -14.84 14.84 -26.32
N PHE A 77 -14.04 14.14 -25.51
CA PHE A 77 -13.97 12.67 -25.48
C PHE A 77 -14.74 12.02 -24.31
N GLY A 78 -15.36 12.81 -23.42
CA GLY A 78 -15.98 12.28 -22.20
C GLY A 78 -14.94 11.58 -21.33
N ASN A 79 -15.22 10.33 -20.92
CA ASN A 79 -14.39 9.55 -20.01
C ASN A 79 -13.38 8.63 -20.74
N ALA A 80 -12.94 9.00 -21.95
CA ALA A 80 -11.99 8.18 -22.71
C ALA A 80 -10.63 8.09 -22.01
N ASN A 81 -10.04 6.90 -22.02
CA ASN A 81 -8.69 6.67 -21.51
C ASN A 81 -7.65 7.18 -22.50
N LEU A 82 -6.50 7.61 -21.99
CA LEU A 82 -5.34 8.02 -22.80
C LEU A 82 -4.15 7.09 -22.52
N PHE A 83 -3.64 6.44 -23.56
CA PHE A 83 -2.40 5.67 -23.52
C PHE A 83 -1.34 6.38 -24.35
N LEU A 84 -0.23 6.79 -23.74
CA LEU A 84 0.92 7.35 -24.43
C LEU A 84 2.15 6.45 -24.26
N MET A 85 2.62 5.92 -25.38
CA MET A 85 3.74 4.99 -25.46
C MET A 85 4.95 5.68 -26.07
N ASN A 86 6.07 5.69 -25.33
CA ASN A 86 7.36 6.14 -25.82
C ASN A 86 8.48 5.24 -25.23
N PRO A 87 9.06 4.32 -26.02
CA PRO A 87 10.15 3.44 -25.55
C PRO A 87 11.36 4.16 -24.96
N ALA A 88 11.62 5.41 -25.35
CA ALA A 88 12.72 6.21 -24.82
C ALA A 88 12.45 6.72 -23.39
N GLY A 89 11.19 6.78 -22.97
CA GLY A 89 10.78 7.25 -21.64
C GLY A 89 10.15 8.64 -21.61
N PHE A 90 9.83 9.09 -20.41
CA PHE A 90 9.14 10.36 -20.13
C PHE A 90 9.84 11.12 -19.00
N LEU A 91 9.94 12.44 -19.16
CA LEU A 91 10.32 13.38 -18.12
C LEU A 91 9.20 14.40 -17.93
N PHE A 92 8.54 14.37 -16.77
CA PHE A 92 7.59 15.39 -16.33
C PHE A 92 8.35 16.39 -15.45
N GLY A 93 8.52 17.61 -15.94
CA GLY A 93 9.13 18.71 -15.19
C GLY A 93 8.13 19.43 -14.29
N PRO A 94 8.58 20.40 -13.46
CA PRO A 94 7.79 20.93 -12.33
C PRO A 94 6.44 21.56 -12.67
N THR A 95 6.26 22.02 -13.90
CA THR A 95 5.03 22.68 -14.38
C THR A 95 4.10 21.75 -15.14
N ALA A 96 4.46 20.46 -15.29
CA ALA A 96 3.66 19.49 -16.02
C ALA A 96 2.29 19.27 -15.36
N THR A 97 1.24 19.22 -16.18
CA THR A 97 -0.10 18.86 -15.72
C THR A 97 -0.79 17.92 -16.70
N VAL A 98 -1.76 17.16 -16.20
CA VAL A 98 -2.60 16.27 -16.98
C VAL A 98 -4.07 16.62 -16.71
N ASN A 99 -4.87 16.68 -17.76
CA ASN A 99 -6.32 16.92 -17.68
C ASN A 99 -7.04 15.99 -18.67
N VAL A 100 -7.24 14.75 -18.23
CA VAL A 100 -7.82 13.67 -19.03
C VAL A 100 -9.10 13.19 -18.36
N GLY A 101 -10.15 12.95 -19.16
CA GLY A 101 -11.47 12.57 -18.64
C GLY A 101 -11.56 11.11 -18.15
N GLY A 102 -10.69 10.23 -18.64
CA GLY A 102 -10.55 8.84 -18.19
C GLY A 102 -9.19 8.55 -17.55
N MET A 103 -8.81 7.27 -17.48
CA MET A 103 -7.50 6.85 -16.99
C MET A 103 -6.40 7.30 -17.96
N VAL A 104 -5.28 7.79 -17.42
CA VAL A 104 -4.07 8.10 -18.19
C VAL A 104 -3.00 7.03 -17.92
N THR A 105 -2.37 6.56 -18.99
CA THR A 105 -1.22 5.66 -18.92
C THR A 105 -0.05 6.21 -19.71
N PHE A 106 1.09 6.34 -19.06
CA PHE A 106 2.37 6.63 -19.70
C PHE A 106 3.26 5.41 -19.62
N THR A 107 3.79 4.97 -20.76
CA THR A 107 4.54 3.73 -20.82
C THR A 107 5.76 3.80 -21.74
N SER A 108 6.85 3.17 -21.31
CA SER A 108 8.03 2.94 -22.15
C SER A 108 8.06 1.56 -22.81
N ALA A 109 6.90 0.91 -22.92
CA ALA A 109 6.74 -0.31 -23.68
C ALA A 109 7.08 -0.12 -25.16
N ASN A 110 7.51 -1.19 -25.80
CA ASN A 110 7.74 -1.26 -27.24
C ASN A 110 6.45 -1.51 -28.03
N TYR A 111 5.43 -2.07 -27.40
CA TYR A 111 4.10 -2.22 -27.99
C TYR A 111 3.00 -2.26 -26.93
N LEU A 112 1.78 -1.92 -27.35
CA LEU A 112 0.54 -2.21 -26.62
C LEU A 112 -0.14 -3.41 -27.27
N ARG A 113 -0.39 -4.49 -26.53
CA ARG A 113 -1.17 -5.63 -27.03
C ARG A 113 -2.63 -5.43 -26.68
N LEU A 114 -3.51 -5.61 -27.67
CA LEU A 114 -4.95 -5.55 -27.52
C LEU A 114 -5.50 -6.92 -27.11
N ALA A 115 -6.75 -6.96 -26.62
CA ALA A 115 -7.38 -8.19 -26.13
C ALA A 115 -7.53 -9.29 -27.21
N ASN A 116 -7.58 -8.93 -28.49
CA ASN A 116 -7.54 -9.88 -29.61
C ASN A 116 -6.11 -10.23 -30.07
N SER A 117 -5.11 -9.97 -29.23
CA SER A 117 -3.68 -10.23 -29.46
C SER A 117 -2.99 -9.39 -30.53
N VAL A 118 -3.71 -8.48 -31.20
CA VAL A 118 -3.11 -7.50 -32.12
C VAL A 118 -2.20 -6.53 -31.34
N ARG A 119 -1.07 -6.13 -31.93
CA ARG A 119 -0.11 -5.21 -31.31
C ARG A 119 -0.08 -3.85 -31.99
N PHE A 120 -0.17 -2.79 -31.21
CA PHE A 120 0.18 -1.44 -31.61
C PHE A 120 1.63 -1.17 -31.23
N ASN A 121 2.53 -1.26 -32.22
CA ASN A 121 3.98 -1.17 -32.00
C ASN A 121 4.47 0.27 -32.01
N ALA A 122 5.44 0.60 -31.15
CA ALA A 122 6.08 1.92 -31.12
C ALA A 122 6.88 2.20 -32.40
N ILE A 123 7.53 1.17 -32.95
CA ILE A 123 8.13 1.22 -34.29
C ILE A 123 7.01 0.85 -35.29
N PRO A 124 6.57 1.78 -36.15
CA PRO A 124 5.52 1.53 -37.14
C PRO A 124 5.84 0.35 -38.07
N ASN A 125 4.82 -0.44 -38.39
CA ASN A 125 4.90 -1.47 -39.42
C ASN A 125 3.55 -1.52 -40.16
N ALA A 126 3.55 -1.23 -41.46
CA ALA A 126 2.30 -1.09 -42.22
C ALA A 126 1.42 -2.34 -42.18
N SER A 127 2.01 -3.54 -42.28
CA SER A 127 1.26 -4.80 -42.25
C SER A 127 0.66 -5.09 -40.87
N ALA A 128 1.39 -4.78 -39.79
CA ALA A 128 0.88 -4.92 -38.43
C ALA A 128 -0.18 -3.86 -38.11
N ASP A 129 0.06 -2.61 -38.52
CA ASP A 129 -0.83 -1.47 -38.28
C ASP A 129 -2.17 -1.63 -39.03
N ALA A 130 -2.19 -2.34 -40.18
CA ALA A 130 -3.42 -2.68 -40.90
C ALA A 130 -4.36 -3.61 -40.11
N LEU A 131 -3.86 -4.32 -39.10
CA LEU A 131 -4.64 -5.24 -38.26
C LEU A 131 -5.18 -4.58 -36.99
N LEU A 132 -4.85 -3.31 -36.74
CA LEU A 132 -5.35 -2.59 -35.56
C LEU A 132 -6.86 -2.65 -35.46
N SER A 133 -7.37 -2.67 -34.24
CA SER A 133 -8.78 -2.92 -33.96
C SER A 133 -9.29 -2.09 -32.78
N ALA A 134 -10.59 -2.19 -32.50
CA ALA A 134 -11.23 -1.56 -31.35
C ALA A 134 -11.15 -2.39 -30.05
N ALA A 135 -10.43 -3.52 -30.03
CA ALA A 135 -10.24 -4.31 -28.83
C ALA A 135 -9.49 -3.51 -27.74
N PRO A 136 -9.85 -3.61 -26.45
CA PRO A 136 -9.20 -2.86 -25.39
C PRO A 136 -7.73 -3.25 -25.24
N VAL A 137 -6.92 -2.36 -24.66
CA VAL A 137 -5.53 -2.66 -24.29
C VAL A 137 -5.52 -3.75 -23.22
N ALA A 138 -4.71 -4.79 -23.44
CA ALA A 138 -4.60 -5.96 -22.57
C ALA A 138 -3.20 -6.14 -21.98
N ALA A 139 -2.14 -5.59 -22.60
CA ALA A 139 -0.79 -5.64 -22.04
C ALA A 139 0.17 -4.57 -22.61
N PHE A 140 1.23 -4.32 -21.86
CA PHE A 140 2.39 -3.51 -22.24
C PHE A 140 3.59 -4.42 -22.50
N GLY A 141 4.12 -4.42 -23.72
CA GLY A 141 5.18 -5.32 -24.15
C GLY A 141 6.55 -4.69 -24.19
N PHE A 142 7.56 -5.38 -23.66
CA PHE A 142 8.93 -4.92 -23.54
C PHE A 142 9.88 -5.91 -24.20
N LEU A 143 10.63 -5.45 -25.21
CA LEU A 143 11.53 -6.25 -26.02
C LEU A 143 13.01 -6.05 -25.62
N GLY A 144 13.37 -4.86 -25.16
CA GLY A 144 14.74 -4.49 -24.79
C GLY A 144 15.08 -4.79 -23.33
N SER A 145 16.38 -4.89 -23.02
CA SER A 145 16.87 -5.11 -21.65
C SER A 145 16.93 -3.87 -20.76
N ASN A 146 16.73 -2.68 -21.34
CA ASN A 146 16.73 -1.39 -20.63
C ASN A 146 15.54 -0.55 -21.08
N PRO A 147 14.31 -0.83 -20.58
CA PRO A 147 13.15 0.00 -20.86
C PRO A 147 13.38 1.46 -20.43
N GLY A 148 12.87 2.43 -21.20
CA GLY A 148 13.04 3.85 -20.91
C GLY A 148 12.49 4.25 -19.54
N ALA A 149 13.17 5.17 -18.86
CA ALA A 149 12.77 5.63 -17.53
C ALA A 149 11.54 6.57 -17.61
N ILE A 150 10.79 6.64 -16.51
CA ILE A 150 9.70 7.60 -16.33
C ILE A 150 10.02 8.42 -15.08
N THR A 151 10.19 9.73 -15.23
CA THR A 151 10.59 10.61 -14.12
C THR A 151 9.58 11.74 -13.96
N VAL A 152 9.15 11.99 -12.72
CA VAL A 152 8.24 13.06 -12.31
C VAL A 152 9.00 13.95 -11.33
N GLN A 153 9.31 15.18 -11.72
CA GLN A 153 10.11 16.13 -10.95
C GLN A 153 9.26 17.34 -10.56
N GLY A 154 8.82 17.41 -9.31
CA GLY A 154 8.12 18.57 -8.75
C GLY A 154 6.68 18.81 -9.26
N SER A 155 6.22 18.11 -10.30
CA SER A 155 4.89 18.32 -10.86
C SER A 155 3.78 17.67 -10.04
N HIS A 156 2.59 18.28 -10.11
CA HIS A 156 1.35 17.70 -9.61
C HIS A 156 0.52 17.13 -10.78
N LEU A 157 0.61 15.81 -10.99
CA LEU A 157 -0.17 15.12 -12.01
C LEU A 157 -1.48 14.65 -11.37
N SER A 158 -2.61 15.21 -11.82
CA SER A 158 -3.94 14.86 -11.33
C SER A 158 -4.81 14.33 -12.46
N VAL A 159 -5.75 13.46 -12.14
CA VAL A 159 -6.81 13.02 -13.05
C VAL A 159 -8.19 13.25 -12.44
N ALA A 160 -9.24 13.04 -13.24
CA ALA A 160 -10.61 13.14 -12.77
C ALA A 160 -10.94 12.09 -11.69
N GLU A 161 -11.89 12.41 -10.83
CA GLU A 161 -12.37 11.52 -9.77
C GLU A 161 -12.85 10.17 -10.35
N GLY A 162 -12.50 9.06 -9.68
CA GLY A 162 -12.86 7.71 -10.08
C GLY A 162 -12.04 7.14 -11.24
N THR A 163 -11.07 7.89 -11.78
CA THR A 163 -10.19 7.45 -12.87
C THR A 163 -8.81 7.01 -12.35
N GLY A 164 -7.73 7.10 -13.12
CA GLY A 164 -6.42 6.65 -12.62
C GLY A 164 -5.20 7.13 -13.41
N ILE A 165 -4.03 6.95 -12.80
CA ILE A 165 -2.71 7.22 -13.38
C ILE A 165 -1.92 5.91 -13.37
N SER A 166 -1.43 5.49 -14.53
CA SER A 166 -0.55 4.34 -14.65
C SER A 166 0.78 4.73 -15.27
N LEU A 167 1.89 4.46 -14.57
CA LEU A 167 3.25 4.58 -15.09
C LEU A 167 3.82 3.16 -15.24
N VAL A 168 4.08 2.74 -16.48
CA VAL A 168 4.50 1.36 -16.79
C VAL A 168 5.74 1.38 -17.66
N GLY A 169 6.91 1.10 -17.12
CA GLY A 169 8.14 1.31 -17.87
C GLY A 169 9.40 0.75 -17.21
N GLY A 170 10.53 1.37 -17.51
CA GLY A 170 11.80 1.12 -16.81
C GLY A 170 11.77 1.68 -15.40
N ASN A 171 12.89 2.21 -14.93
CA ASN A 171 12.93 2.85 -13.61
C ASN A 171 11.93 4.01 -13.54
N ILE A 172 11.18 4.07 -12.44
CA ILE A 172 10.21 5.13 -12.16
C ILE A 172 10.73 5.96 -10.99
N THR A 173 10.83 7.28 -11.18
CA THR A 173 11.27 8.19 -10.12
C THR A 173 10.25 9.30 -9.95
N VAL A 174 9.76 9.50 -8.72
CA VAL A 174 8.96 10.66 -8.32
C VAL A 174 9.76 11.44 -7.28
N GLN A 175 10.11 12.68 -7.61
CA GLN A 175 10.97 13.54 -6.81
C GLN A 175 10.25 14.86 -6.55
N GLY A 176 9.79 15.09 -5.32
CA GLY A 176 9.01 16.26 -4.94
C GLY A 176 7.72 16.48 -5.71
N GLY A 177 7.30 15.50 -6.52
CA GLY A 177 6.06 15.53 -7.28
C GLY A 177 4.93 14.81 -6.56
N THR A 178 3.71 15.08 -7.00
CA THR A 178 2.50 14.45 -6.48
C THR A 178 1.72 13.80 -7.62
N LEU A 179 1.34 12.54 -7.44
CA LEU A 179 0.40 11.85 -8.32
C LEU A 179 -0.94 11.73 -7.58
N THR A 180 -1.99 12.32 -8.14
CA THR A 180 -3.32 12.40 -7.52
C THR A 180 -4.38 11.76 -8.41
N ALA A 181 -5.04 10.70 -7.93
CA ALA A 181 -6.16 10.06 -8.61
C ALA A 181 -7.33 9.88 -7.62
N PRO A 182 -8.12 10.93 -7.38
CA PRO A 182 -9.11 10.91 -6.31
C PRO A 182 -10.14 9.81 -6.50
N SER A 183 -10.39 9.01 -5.46
CA SER A 183 -11.30 7.84 -5.53
C SER A 183 -10.97 6.85 -6.66
N GLY A 184 -9.73 6.91 -7.14
CA GLY A 184 -9.24 6.31 -8.36
C GLY A 184 -7.97 5.49 -8.13
N GLN A 185 -7.31 5.04 -9.20
CA GLN A 185 -6.18 4.12 -9.07
C GLN A 185 -4.84 4.76 -9.47
N ILE A 186 -3.79 4.50 -8.69
CA ILE A 186 -2.41 4.76 -9.09
C ILE A 186 -1.67 3.43 -9.27
N ASN A 187 -1.11 3.21 -10.45
CA ASN A 187 -0.34 2.01 -10.79
C ASN A 187 1.09 2.38 -11.17
N LEU A 188 2.08 1.92 -10.40
CA LEU A 188 3.49 2.05 -10.74
C LEU A 188 4.08 0.67 -11.01
N VAL A 189 4.50 0.43 -12.26
CA VAL A 189 5.06 -0.86 -12.68
C VAL A 189 6.40 -0.64 -13.34
N SER A 190 7.47 -1.03 -12.65
CA SER A 190 8.83 -0.92 -13.15
C SER A 190 9.38 -2.29 -13.53
N VAL A 191 9.71 -2.45 -14.80
CA VAL A 191 10.27 -3.67 -15.38
C VAL A 191 11.70 -3.46 -15.83
N GLY A 192 12.49 -4.52 -15.82
CA GLY A 192 13.89 -4.51 -16.25
C GLY A 192 14.08 -5.44 -17.45
N LYS A 193 15.06 -6.34 -17.35
CA LYS A 193 15.45 -7.23 -18.44
C LYS A 193 14.42 -8.37 -18.62
N PRO A 194 13.88 -8.57 -19.84
CA PRO A 194 13.10 -9.76 -20.17
C PRO A 194 13.86 -11.07 -19.92
N SER A 195 13.14 -12.14 -19.58
CA SER A 195 13.73 -13.46 -19.35
C SER A 195 14.24 -14.11 -20.64
N HIS A 196 13.66 -13.74 -21.78
CA HIS A 196 14.06 -14.26 -23.09
C HIS A 196 14.26 -13.12 -24.10
N PRO A 197 15.45 -12.99 -24.72
CA PRO A 197 15.79 -11.84 -25.57
C PRO A 197 14.91 -11.72 -26.83
N ASN A 198 14.38 -12.84 -27.32
CA ASN A 198 13.58 -12.87 -28.55
C ASN A 198 12.06 -12.84 -28.32
N VAL A 199 11.60 -13.03 -27.08
CA VAL A 199 10.16 -13.04 -26.76
C VAL A 199 9.74 -11.75 -26.05
N GLY A 200 10.65 -11.17 -25.26
CA GLY A 200 10.33 -10.03 -24.42
C GLY A 200 9.58 -10.44 -23.14
N GLY A 201 9.13 -9.43 -22.41
CA GLY A 201 8.25 -9.57 -21.25
C GLY A 201 7.01 -8.69 -21.42
N GLU A 202 5.92 -9.04 -20.75
CA GLU A 202 4.67 -8.28 -20.79
C GLU A 202 4.19 -7.94 -19.39
N VAL A 203 3.69 -6.71 -19.22
CA VAL A 203 2.85 -6.35 -18.09
C VAL A 203 1.41 -6.53 -18.53
N VAL A 204 0.76 -7.58 -18.04
CA VAL A 204 -0.63 -7.91 -18.37
C VAL A 204 -1.58 -7.11 -17.49
N ILE A 205 -2.62 -6.55 -18.10
CA ILE A 205 -3.73 -5.92 -17.40
C ILE A 205 -4.75 -7.03 -17.12
N ALA A 206 -4.85 -7.45 -15.86
CA ALA A 206 -5.78 -8.48 -15.41
C ALA A 206 -7.02 -7.84 -14.80
N GLY A 207 -8.21 -8.11 -15.34
CA GLY A 207 -9.49 -7.59 -14.85
C GLY A 207 -9.89 -6.22 -15.43
N SER A 208 -11.02 -5.68 -14.95
CA SER A 208 -11.56 -4.37 -15.32
C SER A 208 -11.96 -3.58 -14.06
N GLY A 209 -11.81 -2.25 -14.08
CA GLY A 209 -12.20 -1.37 -12.97
C GLY A 209 -11.10 -1.16 -11.90
N GLN A 210 -11.49 -0.74 -10.69
CA GLN A 210 -10.56 -0.37 -9.60
C GLN A 210 -9.78 -1.54 -8.98
N GLY A 211 -10.05 -2.78 -9.40
CA GLY A 211 -9.31 -3.99 -9.05
C GLY A 211 -8.51 -4.58 -10.21
N ALA A 212 -8.39 -3.88 -11.34
CA ALA A 212 -7.55 -4.32 -12.45
C ALA A 212 -6.08 -4.30 -12.00
N GLY A 213 -5.45 -5.47 -11.97
CA GLY A 213 -4.06 -5.64 -11.55
C GLY A 213 -3.11 -5.58 -12.73
N PHE A 214 -1.95 -4.95 -12.55
CA PHE A 214 -0.85 -5.00 -13.52
C PHE A 214 0.13 -6.09 -13.09
N THR A 215 0.24 -7.14 -13.91
CA THR A 215 1.06 -8.31 -13.57
C THR A 215 2.23 -8.43 -14.54
N PRO A 216 3.48 -8.16 -14.10
CA PRO A 216 4.66 -8.38 -14.94
C PRO A 216 4.94 -9.88 -15.09
N ALA A 217 5.07 -10.35 -16.33
CA ALA A 217 5.40 -11.72 -16.69
C ALA A 217 6.50 -11.75 -17.76
N GLY A 218 7.36 -12.77 -17.70
CA GLY A 218 8.46 -12.92 -18.67
C GLY A 218 9.65 -11.97 -18.44
N PHE A 219 9.90 -11.56 -17.19
CA PHE A 219 11.05 -10.74 -16.82
C PHE A 219 12.05 -11.51 -15.95
N ALA A 220 13.34 -11.38 -16.25
CA ALA A 220 14.43 -11.84 -15.38
C ALA A 220 14.67 -10.86 -14.23
N THR A 221 14.56 -9.55 -14.51
CA THR A 221 14.64 -8.49 -13.51
C THR A 221 13.50 -7.50 -13.67
N LEU A 222 13.04 -6.96 -12.54
CA LEU A 222 12.15 -5.81 -12.49
C LEU A 222 12.97 -4.57 -12.13
N GLY A 223 12.49 -3.38 -12.47
CA GLY A 223 13.20 -2.11 -12.28
C GLY A 223 12.95 -1.48 -10.91
N ALA A 224 13.56 -0.32 -10.66
CA ALA A 224 13.42 0.40 -9.40
C ALA A 224 12.30 1.45 -9.47
N ILE A 225 11.61 1.63 -8.34
CA ILE A 225 10.65 2.69 -8.10
C ILE A 225 11.16 3.51 -6.92
N THR A 226 11.40 4.81 -7.14
CA THR A 226 11.93 5.71 -6.11
C THR A 226 10.96 6.86 -5.88
N LEU A 227 10.52 7.03 -4.64
CA LEU A 227 9.75 8.17 -4.15
C LEU A 227 10.67 8.97 -3.21
N SER A 228 10.88 10.26 -3.49
CA SER A 228 11.82 11.10 -2.72
C SER A 228 11.38 12.56 -2.59
N GLN A 229 11.97 13.27 -1.62
CA GLN A 229 11.88 14.75 -1.48
C GLN A 229 10.45 15.28 -1.30
N GLY A 230 9.67 14.68 -0.40
CA GLY A 230 8.28 15.05 -0.15
C GLY A 230 7.30 14.50 -1.19
N SER A 231 7.72 13.56 -2.05
CA SER A 231 6.83 13.03 -3.08
C SER A 231 5.61 12.31 -2.49
N THR A 232 4.48 12.40 -3.19
CA THR A 232 3.20 11.88 -2.68
C THR A 232 2.44 11.11 -3.76
N LEU A 233 1.96 9.92 -3.42
CA LEU A 233 0.96 9.18 -4.18
C LEU A 233 -0.37 9.25 -3.42
N ASP A 234 -1.40 9.82 -4.03
CA ASP A 234 -2.67 10.09 -3.35
C ASP A 234 -3.88 9.62 -4.17
N THR A 235 -4.59 8.64 -3.63
CA THR A 235 -5.88 8.14 -4.17
C THR A 235 -7.06 8.49 -3.27
N SER A 236 -6.85 9.43 -2.34
CA SER A 236 -7.84 9.84 -1.37
C SER A 236 -9.12 10.37 -2.03
N GLY A 237 -10.25 10.17 -1.37
CA GLY A 237 -11.54 10.69 -1.85
C GLY A 237 -11.61 12.22 -1.83
N ILE A 238 -12.63 12.79 -2.45
CA ILE A 238 -12.91 14.24 -2.39
C ILE A 238 -13.96 14.53 -1.32
N ALA A 239 -13.64 15.43 -0.38
CA ALA A 239 -14.52 15.78 0.73
C ALA A 239 -15.90 16.27 0.23
N GLY A 240 -16.97 15.79 0.88
CA GLY A 240 -18.35 16.15 0.54
C GLY A 240 -18.93 15.42 -0.68
N ARG A 241 -18.17 14.54 -1.36
CA ARG A 241 -18.66 13.74 -2.48
C ARG A 241 -19.02 12.30 -2.13
N GLY A 242 -18.55 11.81 -0.99
CA GLY A 242 -18.96 10.52 -0.43
C GLY A 242 -18.44 9.31 -1.20
N HIS A 243 -17.26 9.42 -1.81
CA HIS A 243 -16.63 8.30 -2.51
C HIS A 243 -15.49 7.70 -1.67
N ALA A 244 -15.36 6.36 -1.71
CA ALA A 244 -14.22 5.67 -1.13
C ALA A 244 -12.90 6.11 -1.77
N ALA A 245 -11.80 6.00 -1.03
CA ALA A 245 -10.47 6.09 -1.64
C ALA A 245 -10.29 4.97 -2.65
N GLY A 246 -9.53 5.22 -3.71
CA GLY A 246 -9.14 4.15 -4.63
C GLY A 246 -7.77 3.55 -4.29
N ALA A 247 -7.32 2.57 -5.09
CA ALA A 247 -6.18 1.72 -4.74
C ALA A 247 -4.82 2.24 -5.26
N VAL A 248 -3.74 1.93 -4.54
CA VAL A 248 -2.36 2.13 -5.00
C VAL A 248 -1.70 0.78 -5.21
N LEU A 249 -1.26 0.49 -6.44
CA LEU A 249 -0.57 -0.74 -6.80
C LEU A 249 0.86 -0.44 -7.26
N ILE A 250 1.85 -1.00 -6.56
CA ILE A 250 3.26 -0.86 -6.89
C ILE A 250 3.83 -2.25 -7.20
N ARG A 251 4.50 -2.37 -8.36
CA ARG A 251 5.16 -3.60 -8.83
C ARG A 251 6.55 -3.27 -9.34
N GLY A 252 7.59 -3.80 -8.71
CA GLY A 252 8.97 -3.49 -9.09
C GLY A 252 9.99 -4.51 -8.59
N GLY A 253 11.25 -4.30 -8.94
CA GLY A 253 12.38 -5.01 -8.34
C GLY A 253 12.71 -4.41 -6.97
N GLN A 254 12.59 -3.10 -6.86
CA GLN A 254 12.86 -2.33 -5.66
C GLN A 254 11.84 -1.20 -5.52
N LEU A 255 11.36 -0.95 -4.31
CA LEU A 255 10.73 0.31 -3.91
C LEU A 255 11.62 0.99 -2.87
N VAL A 256 11.99 2.25 -3.12
CA VAL A 256 12.66 3.12 -2.15
C VAL A 256 11.76 4.32 -1.89
N MET A 257 11.41 4.55 -0.64
CA MET A 257 10.72 5.76 -0.18
C MET A 257 11.64 6.50 0.78
N ASP A 258 11.89 7.76 0.49
CA ASP A 258 12.70 8.65 1.31
C ASP A 258 11.96 9.98 1.49
N ASP A 259 11.54 10.31 2.72
CA ASP A 259 10.71 11.49 2.99
C ASP A 259 9.52 11.58 2.01
N SER A 260 8.69 10.53 1.94
CA SER A 260 7.63 10.42 0.94
C SER A 260 6.37 9.77 1.50
N SER A 261 5.22 9.99 0.86
CA SER A 261 3.93 9.49 1.34
C SER A 261 3.14 8.71 0.29
N ILE A 262 2.47 7.66 0.73
CA ILE A 262 1.43 6.95 -0.03
C ILE A 262 0.14 7.00 0.79
N ARG A 263 -0.93 7.51 0.21
CA ARG A 263 -2.19 7.78 0.91
C ARG A 263 -3.39 7.28 0.12
N ALA A 264 -4.26 6.54 0.80
CA ALA A 264 -5.57 6.15 0.31
C ALA A 264 -6.60 6.38 1.43
N VAL A 265 -7.00 7.63 1.62
CA VAL A 265 -7.92 8.06 2.68
C VAL A 265 -9.23 8.52 2.02
N PRO A 266 -10.40 7.93 2.32
CA PRO A 266 -11.65 8.36 1.73
C PRO A 266 -11.97 9.78 2.20
N ALA A 267 -12.97 10.39 1.57
CA ALA A 267 -13.45 11.66 2.04
C ALA A 267 -14.99 11.74 2.02
N GLY A 268 -15.57 12.08 3.16
CA GLY A 268 -16.96 12.55 3.24
C GLY A 268 -17.86 11.85 4.25
N ASN A 269 -18.92 12.59 4.59
CA ASN A 269 -19.89 12.40 5.67
C ASN A 269 -20.74 11.11 5.62
N ALA A 270 -21.40 10.87 6.76
CA ALA A 270 -22.29 9.76 7.12
C ALA A 270 -23.15 9.19 5.98
N GLY A 271 -23.16 7.85 5.91
CA GLY A 271 -24.12 7.08 5.12
C GLY A 271 -23.53 6.10 4.10
N ILE A 272 -22.20 6.11 3.90
CA ILE A 272 -21.53 5.26 2.91
C ILE A 272 -20.83 4.06 3.56
N SER A 273 -21.38 2.87 3.29
CA SER A 273 -20.74 1.59 3.52
C SER A 273 -19.87 1.24 2.30
N GLN A 274 -18.62 1.70 2.29
CA GLN A 274 -17.64 1.30 1.27
C GLN A 274 -16.30 0.96 1.92
N ILE A 275 -15.62 -0.05 1.39
CA ILE A 275 -14.25 -0.41 1.76
C ILE A 275 -13.30 0.51 1.00
N ASN A 276 -12.37 1.15 1.72
CA ASN A 276 -11.38 2.04 1.12
C ASN A 276 -10.34 1.26 0.30
N GLY A 277 -9.75 1.94 -0.69
CA GLY A 277 -8.75 1.35 -1.57
C GLY A 277 -7.52 0.83 -0.83
N ASN A 278 -7.09 -0.37 -1.23
CA ASN A 278 -5.91 -1.01 -0.67
C ASN A 278 -4.61 -0.37 -1.21
N ILE A 279 -3.56 -0.42 -0.40
CA ILE A 279 -2.19 -0.15 -0.83
C ILE A 279 -1.47 -1.49 -0.92
N GLU A 280 -1.03 -1.87 -2.12
CA GLU A 280 -0.32 -3.13 -2.34
C GLU A 280 1.01 -2.91 -3.05
N VAL A 281 2.10 -3.30 -2.37
CA VAL A 281 3.46 -3.26 -2.90
C VAL A 281 3.98 -4.67 -3.10
N THR A 282 4.34 -5.01 -4.33
CA THR A 282 5.08 -6.25 -4.63
C THR A 282 6.44 -5.89 -5.21
N ALA A 283 7.50 -6.07 -4.43
CA ALA A 283 8.87 -5.81 -4.86
C ALA A 283 9.87 -6.71 -4.16
N LYS A 284 10.98 -7.09 -4.81
CA LYS A 284 12.00 -7.91 -4.15
C LYS A 284 12.55 -7.20 -2.92
N GLN A 285 12.81 -5.90 -3.01
CA GLN A 285 13.25 -5.08 -1.89
C GLN A 285 12.34 -3.87 -1.69
N VAL A 286 11.99 -3.59 -0.43
CA VAL A 286 11.30 -2.37 -0.02
C VAL A 286 12.11 -1.70 1.08
N ALA A 287 12.41 -0.42 0.90
CA ALA A 287 13.09 0.42 1.88
C ALA A 287 12.29 1.70 2.13
N LEU A 288 11.93 1.97 3.38
CA LEU A 288 11.28 3.20 3.83
C LEU A 288 12.23 3.96 4.78
N SER A 289 12.47 5.24 4.53
CA SER A 289 13.36 6.09 5.34
C SER A 289 12.85 7.51 5.55
N ASN A 290 13.44 8.19 6.52
CA ASN A 290 13.37 9.65 6.70
C ASN A 290 11.95 10.22 6.77
N GLY A 291 11.08 9.66 7.61
CA GLY A 291 9.71 10.15 7.78
C GLY A 291 8.73 9.62 6.75
N SER A 292 9.10 8.59 5.98
CA SER A 292 8.19 7.99 4.99
C SER A 292 6.91 7.46 5.64
N THR A 293 5.78 7.67 4.96
CA THR A 293 4.45 7.27 5.44
C THR A 293 3.67 6.45 4.41
N VAL A 294 3.01 5.39 4.87
CA VAL A 294 2.07 4.59 4.07
C VAL A 294 0.77 4.48 4.86
N THR A 295 -0.29 5.10 4.36
CA THR A 295 -1.51 5.32 5.16
C THR A 295 -2.78 4.99 4.40
N THR A 296 -3.59 4.14 4.99
CA THR A 296 -5.03 4.05 4.78
C THR A 296 -5.70 4.47 6.09
N SER A 297 -6.78 5.24 6.03
CA SER A 297 -7.56 5.56 7.23
C SER A 297 -9.00 5.83 6.88
N THR A 298 -9.86 6.08 7.87
CA THR A 298 -11.15 6.73 7.66
C THR A 298 -11.02 8.24 7.84
N PRO A 299 -11.97 9.05 7.34
CA PRO A 299 -11.98 10.48 7.59
C PRO A 299 -12.35 10.73 9.05
N THR A 300 -11.72 11.71 9.68
CA THR A 300 -12.11 12.22 11.01
C THR A 300 -13.22 13.28 10.85
N GLY A 301 -14.28 13.23 11.66
CA GLY A 301 -15.32 14.26 11.63
C GLY A 301 -16.57 13.93 12.45
N PRO A 302 -17.49 14.89 12.65
CA PRO A 302 -18.67 14.71 13.51
C PRO A 302 -19.71 13.73 12.94
N ASN A 303 -19.51 13.22 11.72
CA ASN A 303 -20.44 12.37 11.02
C ASN A 303 -19.89 10.94 10.97
N HIS A 304 -20.68 9.99 11.46
CA HIS A 304 -20.30 8.59 11.62
C HIS A 304 -19.97 7.93 10.25
N PHE A 305 -18.73 7.49 10.08
CA PHE A 305 -18.32 6.74 8.88
C PHE A 305 -18.58 5.25 9.09
N THR A 306 -19.15 4.53 8.12
CA THR A 306 -19.46 3.10 8.27
C THR A 306 -18.60 2.18 7.38
N GLY A 307 -17.55 2.73 6.75
CA GLY A 307 -16.61 1.99 5.91
C GLY A 307 -15.29 1.66 6.62
N SER A 308 -14.65 0.55 6.24
CA SER A 308 -13.32 0.19 6.74
C SER A 308 -12.21 0.89 5.94
N PRO A 309 -11.09 1.27 6.58
CA PRO A 309 -9.87 1.63 5.85
C PRO A 309 -9.38 0.44 5.02
N GLY A 310 -8.64 0.74 3.96
CA GLY A 310 -8.07 -0.28 3.08
C GLY A 310 -6.95 -1.02 3.79
N ASN A 311 -6.59 -2.19 3.29
CA ASN A 311 -5.44 -2.93 3.80
C ASN A 311 -4.14 -2.40 3.19
N ILE A 312 -3.04 -2.55 3.95
CA ILE A 312 -1.68 -2.31 3.47
C ILE A 312 -0.95 -3.65 3.40
N THR A 313 -0.49 -4.02 2.20
CA THR A 313 0.21 -5.28 1.98
C THR A 313 1.54 -5.08 1.28
N PHE A 314 2.60 -5.64 1.85
CA PHE A 314 3.94 -5.73 1.28
C PHE A 314 4.28 -7.20 0.99
N ASN A 315 4.32 -7.55 -0.30
CA ASN A 315 4.81 -8.84 -0.80
C ASN A 315 6.28 -8.67 -1.21
N VAL A 316 7.21 -9.14 -0.38
CA VAL A 316 8.62 -8.79 -0.49
C VAL A 316 9.57 -9.96 -0.30
N ASN A 317 10.81 -9.81 -0.76
CA ASN A 317 11.90 -10.67 -0.30
C ASN A 317 12.58 -10.04 0.92
N THR A 318 12.86 -8.74 0.88
CA THR A 318 13.47 -8.01 2.00
C THR A 318 12.71 -6.71 2.26
N PHE A 319 12.34 -6.46 3.50
CA PHE A 319 11.70 -5.21 3.94
C PHE A 319 12.54 -4.52 5.00
N SER A 320 12.82 -3.24 4.82
CA SER A 320 13.45 -2.40 5.84
C SER A 320 12.70 -1.08 5.99
N ALA A 321 12.37 -0.70 7.22
CA ALA A 321 11.83 0.62 7.52
C ALA A 321 12.64 1.28 8.63
N THR A 322 12.99 2.55 8.45
CA THR A 322 13.72 3.37 9.42
C THR A 322 13.04 4.72 9.55
N ASN A 323 12.74 5.16 10.77
CA ASN A 323 12.07 6.46 11.02
C ASN A 323 10.81 6.63 10.15
N SER A 324 9.92 5.63 10.13
CA SER A 324 8.79 5.57 9.19
C SER A 324 7.48 5.19 9.89
N THR A 325 6.35 5.46 9.22
CA THR A 325 5.02 5.14 9.73
C THR A 325 4.21 4.37 8.70
N ILE A 326 3.57 3.28 9.15
CA ILE A 326 2.62 2.49 8.37
C ILE A 326 1.32 2.45 9.15
N SER A 327 0.21 2.93 8.59
CA SER A 327 -1.05 3.03 9.33
C SER A 327 -2.24 2.60 8.48
N ALA A 328 -3.02 1.65 8.99
CA ALA A 328 -4.33 1.26 8.47
C ALA A 328 -5.42 1.46 9.53
N SER A 329 -5.36 2.60 10.23
CA SER A 329 -6.15 2.89 11.44
C SER A 329 -7.52 3.48 11.10
N VAL A 330 -8.51 3.22 11.96
CA VAL A 330 -9.85 3.79 11.86
C VAL A 330 -10.04 4.88 12.91
N PHE A 331 -10.79 5.92 12.56
CA PHE A 331 -11.25 6.96 13.47
C PHE A 331 -12.74 7.18 13.24
N ASP A 332 -13.52 7.31 14.32
CA ASP A 332 -14.95 7.64 14.30
C ASP A 332 -15.80 6.78 13.35
N SER A 333 -15.56 5.45 13.35
CA SER A 333 -16.27 4.49 12.50
C SER A 333 -16.79 3.29 13.25
N SER A 334 -17.87 2.67 12.76
CA SER A 334 -18.36 1.36 13.21
C SER A 334 -17.76 0.18 12.44
N ALA A 335 -16.79 0.43 11.55
CA ALA A 335 -16.16 -0.59 10.75
C ALA A 335 -14.80 -1.03 11.34
N PRO A 336 -14.40 -2.31 11.23
CA PRO A 336 -13.09 -2.76 11.69
C PRO A 336 -11.95 -1.98 11.02
N SER A 337 -10.85 -1.81 11.76
CA SER A 337 -9.62 -1.26 11.20
C SER A 337 -9.01 -2.17 10.12
N GLY A 338 -8.17 -1.59 9.28
CA GLY A 338 -7.53 -2.27 8.17
C GLY A 338 -6.35 -3.11 8.66
N ALA A 339 -5.97 -4.10 7.85
CA ALA A 339 -4.82 -4.96 8.14
C ALA A 339 -3.52 -4.36 7.60
N VAL A 340 -2.42 -4.60 8.32
CA VAL A 340 -1.06 -4.43 7.80
C VAL A 340 -0.41 -5.80 7.69
N THR A 341 0.01 -6.18 6.48
CA THR A 341 0.66 -7.46 6.20
C THR A 341 2.02 -7.26 5.51
N ILE A 342 3.06 -7.85 6.07
CA ILE A 342 4.40 -7.95 5.47
C ILE A 342 4.73 -9.44 5.31
N GLN A 343 4.87 -9.89 4.07
CA GLN A 343 5.00 -11.32 3.75
C GLN A 343 5.88 -11.55 2.51
N GLY A 344 6.05 -12.81 2.13
CA GLY A 344 6.87 -13.22 1.00
C GLY A 344 6.35 -12.73 -0.35
N LEU A 345 7.25 -12.68 -1.34
CA LEU A 345 6.98 -12.17 -2.69
C LEU A 345 5.86 -12.92 -3.44
N GLN A 346 5.60 -14.18 -3.09
CA GLN A 346 4.54 -14.99 -3.70
C GLN A 346 3.16 -14.76 -3.07
N GLY A 347 3.06 -13.84 -2.11
CA GLY A 347 1.80 -13.47 -1.46
C GLY A 347 1.48 -14.34 -0.25
N SER A 348 0.18 -14.54 -0.03
CA SER A 348 -0.36 -15.07 1.23
C SER A 348 0.27 -16.39 1.64
N GLY A 349 0.64 -16.49 2.91
CA GLY A 349 1.25 -17.69 3.50
C GLY A 349 2.74 -17.89 3.19
N THR A 350 3.34 -17.03 2.35
CA THR A 350 4.77 -17.12 2.04
C THR A 350 5.60 -16.18 2.93
N SER A 351 6.85 -16.55 3.20
CA SER A 351 7.74 -15.76 4.07
C SER A 351 8.67 -14.87 3.24
N ALA A 352 8.85 -13.63 3.67
CA ALA A 352 9.98 -12.82 3.23
C ALA A 352 11.29 -13.46 3.72
N HIS A 353 12.43 -13.09 3.15
CA HIS A 353 13.72 -13.47 3.69
C HIS A 353 14.05 -12.68 4.95
N SER A 354 13.81 -11.37 4.96
CA SER A 354 14.02 -10.54 6.14
C SER A 354 13.04 -9.38 6.24
N VAL A 355 12.67 -9.04 7.46
CA VAL A 355 11.92 -7.83 7.81
C VAL A 355 12.65 -7.14 8.96
N SER A 356 13.04 -5.89 8.77
CA SER A 356 13.72 -5.07 9.79
C SER A 356 12.99 -3.74 9.98
N LEU A 357 12.54 -3.47 11.20
CA LEU A 357 11.91 -2.21 11.58
C LEU A 357 12.79 -1.51 12.61
N THR A 358 13.16 -0.26 12.35
CA THR A 358 13.97 0.57 13.25
C THR A 358 13.31 1.93 13.45
N ASN A 359 13.01 2.30 14.70
CA ASN A 359 12.25 3.53 15.00
C ASN A 359 11.04 3.72 14.07
N THR A 360 10.30 2.63 13.85
CA THR A 360 9.17 2.57 12.91
C THR A 360 7.91 2.23 13.65
N SER A 361 6.83 2.96 13.34
CA SER A 361 5.48 2.74 13.88
C SER A 361 4.60 2.04 12.87
N VAL A 362 3.96 0.94 13.28
CA VAL A 362 2.92 0.25 12.53
C VAL A 362 1.63 0.29 13.35
N SER A 363 0.56 0.84 12.80
CA SER A 363 -0.72 1.00 13.51
C SER A 363 -1.93 0.54 12.71
N THR A 364 -2.82 -0.20 13.35
CA THR A 364 -4.11 -0.67 12.84
C THR A 364 -5.21 -0.39 13.87
N SER A 365 -5.10 0.75 14.55
CA SER A 365 -5.87 1.05 15.75
C SER A 365 -7.24 1.64 15.41
N ASP A 366 -8.24 1.34 16.23
CA ASP A 366 -9.46 2.13 16.34
C ASP A 366 -9.27 3.28 17.33
N GLY A 367 -9.39 4.51 16.83
CA GLY A 367 -9.28 5.75 17.59
C GLY A 367 -10.62 6.33 18.06
N GLY A 368 -11.71 5.53 18.09
CA GLY A 368 -13.03 5.98 18.53
C GLY A 368 -13.01 6.69 19.89
N LEU A 369 -13.52 7.93 19.93
CA LEU A 369 -13.76 8.65 21.18
C LEU A 369 -15.11 8.22 21.80
N PRO A 370 -15.24 8.20 23.15
CA PRO A 370 -16.45 7.77 23.87
C PRO A 370 -17.67 8.71 23.72
N SER A 371 -17.61 9.71 22.85
CA SER A 371 -18.56 10.83 22.80
C SER A 371 -19.91 10.52 22.13
N PHE A 372 -20.16 9.30 21.66
CA PHE A 372 -21.42 8.94 21.01
C PHE A 372 -22.11 7.72 21.66
N PRO A 373 -23.37 7.86 22.14
CA PRO A 373 -24.12 6.73 22.65
C PRO A 373 -24.59 5.84 21.48
N GLY A 374 -23.92 4.70 21.32
CA GLY A 374 -24.16 3.72 20.25
C GLY A 374 -22.84 3.05 19.89
N ALA A 375 -22.50 1.98 20.62
CA ALA A 375 -21.20 1.33 20.63
C ALA A 375 -20.54 1.18 19.23
N LEU A 376 -19.33 1.72 19.09
CA LEU A 376 -18.41 1.43 18.00
C LEU A 376 -17.78 0.06 18.30
N ASN A 377 -18.51 -1.02 18.02
CA ASN A 377 -17.97 -2.38 18.16
C ASN A 377 -16.94 -2.68 17.05
N THR A 378 -15.82 -1.95 17.03
CA THR A 378 -14.78 -2.15 16.01
C THR A 378 -13.54 -2.78 16.59
N ASP A 379 -13.13 -3.86 15.94
CA ASP A 379 -11.90 -4.55 16.28
C ASP A 379 -10.70 -3.75 15.75
N GLY A 380 -9.61 -3.80 16.50
CA GLY A 380 -8.32 -3.42 15.97
C GLY A 380 -7.98 -4.31 14.77
N GLY A 381 -7.32 -3.73 13.77
CA GLY A 381 -6.96 -4.46 12.56
C GLY A 381 -5.75 -5.36 12.83
N PRO A 382 -5.60 -6.48 12.14
CA PRO A 382 -4.47 -7.37 12.38
C PRO A 382 -3.16 -6.80 11.80
N ILE A 383 -2.05 -7.04 12.50
CA ILE A 383 -0.68 -6.83 12.02
C ILE A 383 -0.03 -8.20 11.85
N LEU A 384 0.33 -8.57 10.62
CA LEU A 384 1.01 -9.81 10.30
C LEU A 384 2.38 -9.53 9.69
N ILE A 385 3.43 -10.06 10.31
CA ILE A 385 4.79 -10.06 9.75
C ILE A 385 5.28 -11.49 9.62
N ARG A 386 5.66 -11.89 8.40
CA ARG A 386 6.14 -13.23 8.08
C ARG A 386 7.45 -13.19 7.30
N ALA A 387 8.53 -13.67 7.92
CA ALA A 387 9.87 -13.67 7.32
C ALA A 387 10.73 -14.85 7.79
N ASP A 388 11.91 -15.06 7.20
CA ASP A 388 12.90 -15.96 7.81
C ASP A 388 13.45 -15.32 9.09
N ASN A 389 13.81 -14.04 9.03
CA ASN A 389 14.27 -13.27 10.18
C ASN A 389 13.43 -11.99 10.34
N ILE A 390 12.95 -11.75 11.55
CA ILE A 390 12.22 -10.53 11.93
C ILE A 390 13.06 -9.80 12.98
N ALA A 391 13.40 -8.54 12.70
CA ALA A 391 14.14 -7.68 13.61
C ALA A 391 13.33 -6.41 13.92
N LEU A 392 13.10 -6.14 15.20
CA LEU A 392 12.43 -4.92 15.68
C LEU A 392 13.41 -4.16 16.58
N ASN A 393 13.64 -2.87 16.31
CA ASN A 393 14.53 -2.04 17.11
C ASN A 393 13.87 -0.67 17.36
N GLN A 394 13.56 -0.36 18.62
CA GLN A 394 12.88 0.89 18.98
C GLN A 394 11.57 1.10 18.21
N SER A 395 10.89 0.02 17.84
CA SER A 395 9.73 0.04 16.96
C SER A 395 8.43 -0.18 17.73
N SER A 396 7.31 0.29 17.18
CA SER A 396 5.99 0.07 17.76
C SER A 396 5.05 -0.64 16.80
N LEU A 397 4.36 -1.68 17.28
CA LEU A 397 3.27 -2.36 16.57
C LEU A 397 1.99 -2.20 17.41
N ASN A 398 1.02 -1.42 16.92
CA ASN A 398 -0.17 -1.03 17.68
C ASN A 398 -1.44 -1.47 16.96
N ALA A 399 -2.17 -2.40 17.53
CA ALA A 399 -3.43 -2.91 17.03
C ALA A 399 -4.51 -2.70 18.12
N LEU A 400 -4.76 -1.44 18.45
CA LEU A 400 -5.62 -1.07 19.57
C LEU A 400 -7.10 -1.12 19.16
N SER A 401 -7.97 -1.43 20.11
CA SER A 401 -9.42 -1.21 20.00
C SER A 401 -9.90 -0.36 21.16
N PHE A 402 -10.98 0.39 20.96
CA PHE A 402 -11.59 1.12 22.07
C PHE A 402 -12.65 0.28 22.80
N GLU A 403 -13.63 -0.27 22.08
CA GLU A 403 -14.77 -0.97 22.69
C GLU A 403 -14.82 -2.48 22.46
N SER A 404 -14.13 -2.98 21.42
CA SER A 404 -14.16 -4.40 21.04
C SER A 404 -12.82 -5.08 21.34
N THR A 405 -12.37 -5.99 20.49
CA THR A 405 -11.14 -6.75 20.73
C THR A 405 -9.95 -6.03 20.10
N GLY A 406 -8.82 -5.96 20.81
CA GLY A 406 -7.54 -5.55 20.22
C GLY A 406 -7.23 -6.40 18.98
N GLY A 407 -6.63 -5.80 17.95
CA GLY A 407 -6.28 -6.51 16.73
C GLY A 407 -5.11 -7.46 16.94
N ALA A 408 -5.14 -8.63 16.30
CA ALA A 408 -4.08 -9.62 16.47
C ALA A 408 -2.73 -9.10 15.91
N ILE A 409 -1.66 -9.26 16.67
CA ILE A 409 -0.29 -9.04 16.22
C ILE A 409 0.39 -10.39 16.09
N THR A 410 0.79 -10.77 14.88
CA THR A 410 1.39 -12.09 14.61
C THR A 410 2.76 -11.93 13.94
N LEU A 411 3.80 -12.45 14.60
CA LEU A 411 5.17 -12.50 14.09
C LEU A 411 5.57 -13.95 13.81
N LEU A 412 5.81 -14.28 12.54
CA LEU A 412 6.16 -15.61 12.07
C LEU A 412 7.57 -15.60 11.46
N GLY A 413 8.57 -15.90 12.28
CA GLY A 413 9.97 -16.08 11.87
C GLY A 413 10.26 -17.54 11.49
N ARG A 414 10.82 -17.84 10.32
CA ARG A 414 11.28 -19.22 10.06
C ARG A 414 12.59 -19.57 10.78
N ASN A 415 13.36 -18.58 11.19
CA ASN A 415 14.60 -18.73 11.93
C ASN A 415 14.54 -17.97 13.25
N LEU A 416 14.65 -16.64 13.22
CA LEU A 416 14.80 -15.80 14.41
C LEU A 416 13.77 -14.68 14.42
N ILE A 417 13.22 -14.40 15.61
CA ILE A 417 12.57 -13.13 15.92
C ILE A 417 13.41 -12.44 16.98
N ASP A 418 13.93 -11.26 16.65
CA ASP A 418 14.76 -10.44 17.51
C ASP A 418 14.08 -9.07 17.75
N SER A 419 13.92 -8.68 19.01
CA SER A 419 13.28 -7.42 19.38
C SER A 419 14.05 -6.71 20.48
N HIS A 420 14.42 -5.46 20.20
CA HIS A 420 15.18 -4.60 21.09
C HIS A 420 14.40 -3.31 21.36
N ASN A 421 14.13 -3.01 22.64
CA ASN A 421 13.50 -1.78 23.10
C ASN A 421 12.21 -1.41 22.32
N SER A 422 11.44 -2.41 21.91
CA SER A 422 10.25 -2.23 21.08
C SER A 422 8.96 -2.38 21.88
N PHE A 423 7.86 -1.88 21.35
CA PHE A 423 6.54 -1.88 21.97
C PHE A 423 5.51 -2.58 21.08
N LEU A 424 4.83 -3.60 21.59
CA LEU A 424 3.78 -4.30 20.86
C LEU A 424 2.49 -4.24 21.68
N SER A 425 1.41 -3.73 21.11
CA SER A 425 0.19 -3.42 21.84
C SER A 425 -1.05 -3.87 21.08
N SER A 426 -1.72 -4.88 21.61
CA SER A 426 -3.00 -5.41 21.16
C SER A 426 -4.03 -5.24 22.27
N THR A 427 -4.24 -4.00 22.68
CA THR A 427 -5.01 -3.68 23.89
C THR A 427 -6.41 -3.19 23.55
N SER A 428 -7.32 -3.31 24.50
CA SER A 428 -8.64 -2.68 24.43
C SER A 428 -8.92 -1.81 25.65
N PHE A 429 -9.73 -0.76 25.48
CA PHE A 429 -10.11 0.09 26.62
C PHE A 429 -11.31 -0.47 27.39
N PHE A 430 -12.42 -0.74 26.69
CA PHE A 430 -13.67 -1.29 27.24
C PHE A 430 -13.94 -2.75 26.84
N GLY A 431 -13.27 -3.26 25.81
CA GLY A 431 -13.44 -4.64 25.34
C GLY A 431 -12.37 -5.59 25.86
N SER A 432 -11.99 -6.59 25.06
CA SER A 432 -10.96 -7.57 25.43
C SER A 432 -9.62 -7.26 24.78
N GLY A 433 -8.51 -7.56 25.45
CA GLY A 433 -7.20 -7.56 24.80
C GLY A 433 -7.17 -8.56 23.64
N GLY A 434 -6.44 -8.24 22.58
CA GLY A 434 -6.25 -9.14 21.43
C GLY A 434 -5.11 -10.13 21.64
N SER A 435 -4.73 -10.85 20.58
CA SER A 435 -3.62 -11.80 20.65
C SER A 435 -2.31 -11.21 20.14
N ILE A 436 -1.21 -11.59 20.79
CA ILE A 436 0.15 -11.33 20.34
C ILE A 436 0.89 -12.66 20.25
N ASP A 437 1.13 -13.11 19.02
CA ASP A 437 1.64 -14.43 18.71
C ASP A 437 3.03 -14.35 18.07
N PHE A 438 4.01 -15.04 18.67
CA PHE A 438 5.35 -15.21 18.14
C PHE A 438 5.61 -16.69 17.82
N ARG A 439 6.05 -16.99 16.61
CA ARG A 439 6.51 -18.33 16.24
C ARG A 439 7.83 -18.23 15.49
N ALA A 440 8.86 -18.89 16.02
CA ALA A 440 10.19 -18.93 15.42
C ALA A 440 10.71 -20.36 15.23
N GLY A 441 11.38 -20.63 14.11
CA GLY A 441 11.96 -21.96 13.86
C GLY A 441 13.24 -22.26 14.64
N ASN A 442 13.92 -21.24 15.18
CA ASN A 442 15.14 -21.39 15.98
C ASN A 442 15.08 -20.63 17.31
N GLY A 443 14.80 -19.32 17.28
CA GLY A 443 14.88 -18.49 18.49
C GLY A 443 13.91 -17.31 18.52
N ILE A 444 13.47 -16.95 19.73
CA ILE A 444 12.83 -15.66 20.04
C ILE A 444 13.71 -14.97 21.08
N GLU A 445 14.23 -13.79 20.75
CA GLU A 445 15.15 -13.02 21.59
C GLU A 445 14.56 -11.62 21.80
N LEU A 446 14.11 -11.33 23.03
CA LEU A 446 13.53 -10.03 23.37
C LEU A 446 14.34 -9.34 24.47
N THR A 447 14.83 -8.14 24.20
CA THR A 447 15.56 -7.29 25.14
C THR A 447 14.85 -5.96 25.33
N GLY A 448 14.47 -5.61 26.56
CA GLY A 448 13.78 -4.36 26.86
C GLY A 448 12.45 -4.17 26.12
N THR A 449 11.84 -5.26 25.61
CA THR A 449 10.63 -5.19 24.80
C THR A 449 9.40 -5.24 25.70
N ASN A 450 8.42 -4.38 25.42
CA ASN A 450 7.18 -4.30 26.18
C ASN A 450 6.02 -4.77 25.30
N ILE A 451 5.34 -5.82 25.73
CA ILE A 451 4.25 -6.50 25.03
C ILE A 451 3.00 -6.37 25.89
N ARG A 452 1.97 -5.71 25.37
CA ARG A 452 0.68 -5.50 26.05
C ARG A 452 -0.44 -6.11 25.23
N ALA A 453 -1.11 -7.08 25.82
CA ALA A 453 -2.39 -7.60 25.36
C ALA A 453 -3.46 -7.33 26.42
N ASN A 454 -3.32 -6.28 27.24
CA ASN A 454 -4.22 -6.05 28.35
C ASN A 454 -5.53 -5.37 27.95
N SER A 455 -6.52 -5.43 28.85
CA SER A 455 -7.73 -4.61 28.77
C SER A 455 -7.71 -3.59 29.91
N SER A 456 -7.86 -2.29 29.60
CA SER A 456 -7.70 -1.22 30.61
C SER A 456 -8.84 -1.17 31.63
N THR A 457 -10.08 -1.26 31.15
CA THR A 457 -11.31 -1.23 31.95
C THR A 457 -12.36 -2.24 31.48
N GLY A 458 -11.99 -3.08 30.51
CA GLY A 458 -12.91 -3.95 29.80
C GLY A 458 -13.05 -5.35 30.41
N ILE A 459 -13.22 -6.35 29.54
CA ILE A 459 -13.67 -7.67 29.98
C ILE A 459 -12.46 -8.54 30.32
N ASN A 460 -11.78 -9.07 29.31
CA ASN A 460 -10.69 -10.02 29.52
C ASN A 460 -9.35 -9.45 29.04
N GLY A 461 -8.27 -9.85 29.73
CA GLY A 461 -6.94 -9.74 29.17
C GLY A 461 -6.80 -10.65 27.94
N GLY A 462 -5.94 -10.25 27.03
CA GLY A 462 -5.64 -10.95 25.78
C GLY A 462 -4.60 -12.05 25.94
N ASN A 463 -4.19 -12.64 24.83
CA ASN A 463 -3.29 -13.78 24.82
C ASN A 463 -1.92 -13.40 24.27
N ILE A 464 -0.85 -13.69 25.01
CA ILE A 464 0.53 -13.56 24.55
C ILE A 464 1.11 -14.97 24.43
N ALA A 465 1.43 -15.40 23.23
CA ALA A 465 1.96 -16.75 22.97
C ALA A 465 3.31 -16.69 22.25
N MET A 466 4.27 -17.48 22.71
CA MET A 466 5.59 -17.61 22.10
C MET A 466 5.95 -19.08 21.93
N SER A 467 6.34 -19.46 20.72
CA SER A 467 6.78 -20.83 20.40
C SER A 467 8.05 -20.83 19.56
N ALA A 468 9.11 -21.44 20.10
CA ALA A 468 10.39 -21.62 19.42
C ALA A 468 11.20 -22.75 20.07
N PRO A 469 12.31 -23.20 19.48
CA PRO A 469 13.27 -24.01 20.22
C PRO A 469 13.86 -23.29 21.44
N SER A 470 14.27 -22.04 21.28
CA SER A 470 14.83 -21.24 22.38
C SER A 470 14.07 -19.92 22.52
N ILE A 471 13.69 -19.56 23.74
CA ILE A 471 13.07 -18.27 24.06
C ILE A 471 13.92 -17.57 25.12
N SER A 472 14.37 -16.35 24.85
CA SER A 472 15.15 -15.53 25.78
C SER A 472 14.50 -14.17 25.95
N LEU A 473 14.08 -13.86 27.18
CA LEU A 473 13.51 -12.58 27.59
C LEU A 473 14.45 -11.91 28.59
N SER A 474 14.92 -10.71 28.27
CA SER A 474 15.84 -9.93 29.10
C SER A 474 15.27 -8.53 29.34
N GLY A 475 14.93 -8.21 30.60
CA GLY A 475 14.33 -6.92 30.97
C GLY A 475 13.06 -6.57 30.19
N SER A 476 12.34 -7.59 29.72
CA SER A 476 11.13 -7.41 28.91
C SER A 476 9.88 -7.53 29.77
N THR A 477 8.77 -6.94 29.33
CA THR A 477 7.48 -7.01 30.01
C THR A 477 6.44 -7.66 29.10
N LEU A 478 5.74 -8.66 29.59
CA LEU A 478 4.55 -9.24 28.97
C LEU A 478 3.38 -9.01 29.91
N ASP A 479 2.39 -8.26 29.43
CA ASP A 479 1.23 -7.82 30.21
C ASP A 479 -0.06 -8.25 29.52
N ALA A 480 -0.73 -9.22 30.14
CA ALA A 480 -2.02 -9.75 29.73
C ALA A 480 -3.10 -9.42 30.78
N THR A 481 -2.96 -8.32 31.52
CA THR A 481 -3.87 -7.96 32.61
C THR A 481 -5.30 -7.68 32.13
N SER A 482 -6.27 -7.89 33.03
CA SER A 482 -7.62 -7.31 32.89
C SER A 482 -7.84 -6.27 33.98
N GLY A 483 -8.16 -5.05 33.57
CA GLY A 483 -8.52 -3.96 34.46
C GLY A 483 -10.02 -3.86 34.75
N GLY A 484 -10.86 -4.75 34.23
CA GLY A 484 -12.31 -4.72 34.49
C GLY A 484 -12.87 -6.04 35.04
N SER A 485 -14.11 -6.35 34.70
CA SER A 485 -14.91 -7.38 35.39
C SER A 485 -14.68 -8.83 34.95
N GLY A 486 -13.88 -9.07 33.90
CA GLY A 486 -13.60 -10.42 33.40
C GLY A 486 -12.31 -11.01 33.97
N HIS A 487 -11.58 -11.78 33.17
CA HIS A 487 -10.43 -12.57 33.63
C HIS A 487 -9.13 -11.99 33.11
N GLY A 488 -8.05 -12.14 33.88
CA GLY A 488 -6.72 -11.97 33.33
C GLY A 488 -6.49 -12.87 32.11
N GLY A 489 -5.63 -12.44 31.20
CA GLY A 489 -5.37 -13.13 29.94
C GLY A 489 -4.46 -14.35 30.09
N THR A 490 -3.93 -14.84 28.96
CA THR A 490 -2.99 -15.97 28.97
C THR A 490 -1.62 -15.55 28.47
N ILE A 491 -0.56 -15.89 29.21
CA ILE A 491 0.82 -15.84 28.72
C ILE A 491 1.31 -17.28 28.57
N SER A 492 1.65 -17.70 27.36
CA SER A 492 2.17 -19.05 27.08
C SER A 492 3.53 -19.00 26.40
N LEU A 493 4.56 -19.53 27.07
CA LEU A 493 5.91 -19.64 26.55
C LEU A 493 6.25 -21.12 26.34
N THR A 494 6.47 -21.53 25.09
CA THR A 494 6.81 -22.92 24.74
C THR A 494 8.16 -22.97 24.03
N GLY A 495 9.21 -23.24 24.80
CA GLY A 495 10.57 -23.51 24.34
C GLY A 495 10.87 -25.00 24.31
N THR A 496 11.12 -25.61 23.14
CA THR A 496 11.42 -27.06 23.09
C THR A 496 12.82 -27.41 23.58
N LYS A 497 13.75 -26.44 23.57
CA LYS A 497 15.11 -26.57 24.10
C LYS A 497 15.28 -25.78 25.40
N ALA A 498 14.93 -24.49 25.39
CA ALA A 498 15.11 -23.63 26.56
C ALA A 498 14.14 -22.44 26.60
N VAL A 499 13.79 -22.01 27.81
CA VAL A 499 13.18 -20.70 28.11
C VAL A 499 14.02 -20.01 29.18
N SER A 500 14.48 -18.79 28.92
CA SER A 500 15.27 -17.99 29.86
C SER A 500 14.64 -16.62 30.12
N LEU A 501 14.44 -16.27 31.38
CA LEU A 501 13.97 -14.97 31.85
C LEU A 501 15.08 -14.31 32.68
N THR A 502 15.54 -13.12 32.30
CA THR A 502 16.64 -12.42 32.98
C THR A 502 16.37 -10.94 33.14
N ASN A 503 17.23 -10.27 33.91
CA ASN A 503 17.34 -8.81 34.00
C ASN A 503 16.03 -8.09 34.35
N GLY A 504 15.23 -8.61 35.29
CA GLY A 504 13.98 -7.94 35.67
C GLY A 504 12.79 -8.25 34.77
N THR A 505 12.82 -9.33 33.99
CA THR A 505 11.68 -9.70 33.12
C THR A 505 10.39 -9.84 33.94
N HIS A 506 9.30 -9.24 33.46
CA HIS A 506 8.03 -9.17 34.17
C HIS A 506 6.92 -9.80 33.33
N LEU A 507 6.27 -10.83 33.86
CA LEU A 507 5.10 -11.47 33.27
C LEU A 507 3.91 -11.24 34.21
N THR A 508 2.82 -10.63 33.73
CA THR A 508 1.60 -10.46 34.52
C THR A 508 0.37 -10.84 33.72
N ALA A 509 -0.49 -11.63 34.34
CA ALA A 509 -1.82 -11.95 33.85
C ALA A 509 -2.87 -11.63 34.92
N ASP A 510 -2.63 -10.61 35.74
CA ASP A 510 -3.52 -10.28 36.86
C ASP A 510 -4.91 -9.79 36.40
N ASN A 511 -5.87 -9.87 37.31
CA ASN A 511 -7.03 -8.99 37.27
C ASN A 511 -6.86 -7.91 38.35
N THR A 512 -6.81 -6.65 37.94
CA THR A 512 -6.55 -5.52 38.84
C THR A 512 -7.77 -4.62 39.09
N LEU A 513 -8.99 -5.12 38.84
CA LEU A 513 -10.30 -4.46 39.08
C LEU A 513 -10.21 -2.94 39.29
N ASN A 514 -10.32 -2.17 38.20
CA ASN A 514 -10.27 -0.71 38.26
C ASN A 514 -11.70 -0.13 38.41
N PRO A 515 -12.12 0.36 39.60
CA PRO A 515 -13.46 0.94 39.81
C PRO A 515 -13.70 2.15 38.87
N PRO A 516 -14.94 2.39 38.39
CA PRO A 516 -16.12 2.60 39.26
C PRO A 516 -17.34 1.70 38.98
N PHE A 517 -17.23 0.68 38.13
CA PHE A 517 -18.42 -0.08 37.70
C PHE A 517 -18.81 -1.21 38.67
N PRO A 518 -20.11 -1.31 39.06
CA PRO A 518 -20.59 -2.40 39.90
C PRO A 518 -20.48 -3.74 39.17
N ILE A 519 -19.84 -4.71 39.81
CA ILE A 519 -19.67 -6.07 39.30
C ILE A 519 -21.03 -6.79 39.47
N PRO A 520 -21.66 -7.30 38.40
CA PRO A 520 -22.81 -8.19 38.52
C PRO A 520 -22.44 -9.39 39.42
N PRO A 521 -23.32 -9.85 40.33
CA PRO A 521 -23.05 -11.00 41.20
C PRO A 521 -22.71 -12.30 40.47
N SER A 522 -22.94 -12.36 39.15
CA SER A 522 -22.64 -13.49 38.27
C SER A 522 -21.21 -13.50 37.70
N LEU A 523 -20.41 -12.44 37.90
CA LEU A 523 -19.02 -12.37 37.43
C LEU A 523 -18.06 -12.54 38.61
N THR A 524 -17.23 -13.58 38.55
CA THR A 524 -16.12 -13.82 39.47
C THR A 524 -14.80 -13.46 38.76
N PRO A 525 -14.36 -12.19 38.80
CA PRO A 525 -13.07 -11.82 38.21
C PRO A 525 -11.95 -12.61 38.86
N ASN A 526 -11.20 -13.35 38.06
CA ASN A 526 -10.03 -14.12 38.49
C ASN A 526 -8.80 -13.67 37.71
N GLY A 527 -7.62 -13.94 38.28
CA GLY A 527 -6.35 -13.86 37.53
C GLY A 527 -6.35 -14.79 36.31
N GLY A 528 -5.44 -14.50 35.40
CA GLY A 528 -5.22 -15.23 34.17
C GLY A 528 -4.32 -16.44 34.35
N THR A 529 -3.75 -16.92 33.24
CA THR A 529 -2.87 -18.08 33.22
C THR A 529 -1.50 -17.73 32.67
N ILE A 530 -0.44 -18.06 33.42
CA ILE A 530 0.93 -18.03 32.91
C ILE A 530 1.44 -19.46 32.82
N GLN A 531 1.69 -19.93 31.59
CA GLN A 531 2.22 -21.26 31.31
C GLN A 531 3.61 -21.15 30.68
N ILE A 532 4.59 -21.79 31.32
CA ILE A 532 5.97 -21.84 30.81
C ILE A 532 6.37 -23.31 30.64
N ASN A 533 6.63 -23.70 29.39
CA ASN A 533 7.23 -24.98 29.05
C ASN A 533 8.65 -24.73 28.51
N GLY A 534 9.65 -24.95 29.37
CA GLY A 534 11.07 -24.78 29.05
C GLY A 534 11.71 -25.94 28.28
N GLY A 535 10.96 -27.00 27.99
CA GLY A 535 11.52 -28.20 27.35
C GLY A 535 12.61 -28.83 28.22
N ARG A 536 13.88 -28.67 27.82
CA ARG A 536 15.03 -29.21 28.56
C ARG A 536 15.53 -28.29 29.68
N LEU A 537 15.28 -26.98 29.58
CA LEU A 537 15.84 -26.00 30.51
C LEU A 537 14.92 -24.78 30.69
N PHE A 538 14.62 -24.45 31.94
CA PHE A 538 14.01 -23.19 32.32
C PHE A 538 14.92 -22.46 33.31
N THR A 539 15.24 -21.19 33.02
CA THR A 539 16.00 -20.31 33.92
C THR A 539 15.26 -19.01 34.16
N SER A 540 15.24 -18.55 35.41
CA SER A 540 14.67 -17.26 35.81
C SER A 540 15.61 -16.56 36.78
N GLN A 541 16.02 -15.34 36.46
CA GLN A 541 16.87 -14.49 37.30
C GLN A 541 16.23 -13.12 37.48
N GLN A 542 15.96 -12.76 38.74
CA GLN A 542 15.36 -11.47 39.12
C GLN A 542 14.08 -11.15 38.33
N SER A 543 13.31 -12.16 37.94
CA SER A 543 12.08 -11.97 37.16
C SER A 543 10.84 -12.04 38.06
N THR A 544 9.79 -11.31 37.71
CA THR A 544 8.50 -11.28 38.41
C THR A 544 7.45 -11.99 37.56
N ILE A 545 6.68 -12.87 38.20
CA ILE A 545 5.54 -13.56 37.59
C ILE A 545 4.37 -13.35 38.55
N SER A 546 3.33 -12.66 38.10
CA SER A 546 2.10 -12.40 38.88
C SER A 546 0.82 -12.84 38.16
#